data_AF-A0A3M1F6E4-F1
#
_entry.id   AF-A0A3M1F6E4-F1
#
_cell.length_a   1.000
_cell.length_b   1.000
_cell.length_c   1.000
_cell.angle_alpha   90.00
_cell.angle_beta   90.00
_cell.angle_gamma   90.00
#
_symmetry.space_group_name_H-M   'P 1'
#
loop_
_entity.id
_entity.type
_entity.pdbx_description
1 polymer ?
#
loop_
_entity_poly.entity_id
_entity_poly.type
_entity_poly.pdbx_seq_one_letter_code
_entity_poly.pdbx_strand_id
1 'polypeptide(L)'
;MKENDLNGKKLDVLSRIPQRHLSEVEKQFIQLKLEQARLKREKARLILEKGVFVYVGAFTLAFFIKFSNADILPEVLVNLLVLAGIIILIVTVIPYAREAKKEETSIEDILEALVDN
;
A
#
# COMPACT_ATOMS: atom_id res chain seq x y z
N MET A 1 -10.42 -6.68 -24.51
CA MET A 1 -9.59 -7.89 -24.32
C MET A 1 -8.96 -8.04 -22.92
N LYS A 2 -9.32 -7.23 -21.89
CA LYS A 2 -8.81 -7.36 -20.51
C LYS A 2 -9.69 -8.17 -19.56
N GLU A 3 -10.93 -8.47 -19.96
CA GLU A 3 -11.94 -9.08 -19.09
C GLU A 3 -11.79 -10.60 -18.98
N ASN A 4 -11.31 -11.26 -20.05
CA ASN A 4 -11.07 -12.70 -20.06
C ASN A 4 -9.89 -13.14 -19.17
N ASP A 5 -8.88 -12.27 -19.00
CA ASP A 5 -7.68 -12.57 -18.21
C ASP A 5 -7.94 -12.46 -16.69
N LEU A 6 -8.83 -11.55 -16.29
CA LEU A 6 -9.32 -11.42 -14.91
C LEU A 6 -10.19 -12.60 -14.48
N ASN A 7 -10.94 -13.19 -15.41
CA ASN A 7 -11.82 -14.33 -15.13
C ASN A 7 -11.01 -15.63 -14.95
N GLY A 8 -9.96 -15.83 -15.75
CA GLY A 8 -9.03 -16.95 -15.59
C GLY A 8 -8.28 -16.93 -14.25
N LYS A 9 -7.77 -15.76 -13.83
CA LYS A 9 -7.13 -15.60 -12.50
C LYS A 9 -8.08 -15.83 -11.33
N LYS A 10 -9.33 -15.37 -11.42
CA LYS A 10 -10.34 -15.61 -10.37
C LYS A 10 -10.69 -17.09 -10.23
N LEU A 11 -10.81 -17.81 -11.35
CA LEU A 11 -11.04 -19.26 -11.35
C LEU A 11 -9.89 -20.04 -10.69
N ASP A 12 -8.65 -19.64 -10.95
CA ASP A 12 -7.45 -20.27 -10.35
C ASP A 12 -7.37 -20.07 -8.82
N VAL A 13 -7.80 -18.91 -8.31
CA VAL A 13 -7.86 -18.65 -6.87
C VAL A 13 -8.96 -19.48 -6.19
N LEU A 14 -10.13 -19.62 -6.83
CA LEU A 14 -11.24 -20.41 -6.28
C LEU A 14 -10.92 -21.91 -6.23
N SER A 15 -10.11 -22.43 -7.17
CA SER A 15 -9.63 -23.82 -7.13
C SER A 15 -8.63 -24.11 -6.02
N ARG A 16 -8.04 -23.09 -5.39
CA ARG A 16 -7.12 -23.24 -4.24
C ARG A 16 -7.82 -23.10 -2.89
N ILE A 17 -9.15 -22.98 -2.86
CA ILE A 17 -9.88 -22.94 -1.59
C ILE A 17 -9.82 -24.35 -0.97
N PRO A 18 -9.25 -24.48 0.24
CA PRO A 18 -9.10 -25.77 0.89
C PRO A 18 -10.48 -26.38 1.16
N GLN A 19 -10.70 -27.61 0.69
CA GLN A 19 -11.94 -28.37 0.95
C GLN A 19 -11.96 -29.01 2.35
N ARG A 20 -10.90 -28.82 3.14
CA ARG A 20 -10.76 -29.40 4.47
C ARG A 20 -11.61 -28.66 5.50
N HIS A 21 -12.20 -29.43 6.41
CA HIS A 21 -12.85 -28.88 7.60
C HIS A 21 -11.79 -28.39 8.61
N LEU A 22 -11.69 -27.08 8.74
CA LEU A 22 -10.84 -26.42 9.73
C LEU A 22 -11.49 -26.46 11.11
N SER A 23 -10.70 -26.77 12.13
CA SER A 23 -11.11 -26.61 13.53
C SER A 23 -11.39 -25.14 13.84
N GLU A 24 -12.22 -24.87 14.85
CA GLU A 24 -12.49 -23.48 15.26
C GLU A 24 -11.21 -22.74 15.68
N VAL A 25 -10.26 -23.45 16.29
CA VAL A 25 -8.97 -22.88 16.72
C VAL A 25 -8.11 -22.49 15.52
N GLU A 26 -8.05 -23.32 14.48
CA GLU A 26 -7.31 -22.99 13.24
C GLU A 26 -7.94 -21.79 12.53
N LYS A 27 -9.27 -21.72 12.45
CA LYS A 27 -9.97 -20.56 11.87
C LYS A 27 -9.65 -19.27 12.61
N GLN A 28 -9.69 -19.29 13.94
CA GLN A 28 -9.35 -18.13 14.77
C GLN A 28 -7.89 -17.72 14.58
N PHE A 29 -6.97 -18.68 14.52
CA PHE A 29 -5.56 -18.41 14.32
C PHE A 29 -5.27 -17.77 12.94
N ILE A 30 -5.90 -18.29 11.89
CA ILE A 30 -5.80 -17.75 10.52
C ILE A 30 -6.35 -16.32 10.48
N GLN A 31 -7.52 -16.08 11.07
CA GLN A 31 -8.12 -14.74 11.16
C GLN A 31 -7.18 -13.77 11.88
N LEU A 32 -6.60 -14.17 13.01
CA LEU A 32 -5.70 -13.33 13.79
C LEU A 32 -4.44 -12.96 13.00
N LYS A 33 -3.85 -13.91 12.27
CA LYS A 33 -2.69 -13.66 11.40
C LYS A 33 -3.01 -12.71 10.26
N LEU A 34 -4.15 -12.91 9.58
CA LEU A 34 -4.62 -12.03 8.50
C LEU A 34 -4.87 -10.61 9.03
N GLU A 35 -5.48 -10.48 10.20
CA GLU A 35 -5.76 -9.19 10.81
C GLU A 35 -4.47 -8.47 11.22
N GLN A 36 -3.48 -9.19 11.77
CA GLN A 36 -2.16 -8.62 12.06
C GLN A 36 -1.45 -8.14 10.79
N ALA A 37 -1.47 -8.92 9.71
CA ALA A 37 -0.87 -8.53 8.44
C ALA A 37 -1.55 -7.28 7.86
N ARG A 38 -2.89 -7.27 7.88
CA ARG A 38 -3.71 -6.13 7.45
C ARG A 38 -3.39 -4.87 8.26
N LEU A 39 -3.31 -4.96 9.58
CA LEU A 39 -2.97 -3.83 10.45
C LEU A 39 -1.58 -3.25 10.15
N LYS A 40 -0.60 -4.10 9.82
CA LYS A 40 0.74 -3.64 9.40
C LYS A 40 0.68 -2.87 8.08
N ARG A 41 -0.05 -3.38 7.09
CA ARG A 41 -0.29 -2.65 5.83
C ARG A 41 -1.03 -1.33 6.08
N GLU A 42 -2.06 -1.32 6.90
CA GLU A 42 -2.83 -0.10 7.22
C GLU A 42 -1.94 0.95 7.90
N LYS A 43 -1.05 0.54 8.82
CA LYS A 43 -0.05 1.45 9.39
C LYS A 43 0.89 2.03 8.34
N ALA A 44 1.38 1.21 7.41
CA ALA A 44 2.22 1.67 6.32
C ALA A 44 1.47 2.60 5.34
N ARG A 45 0.18 2.32 5.11
CA ARG A 45 -0.72 3.17 4.32
C ARG A 45 -0.89 4.55 4.95
N LEU A 46 -1.05 4.63 6.28
CA LEU A 46 -1.13 5.92 6.98
C LEU A 46 0.14 6.75 6.80
N ILE A 47 1.32 6.12 6.78
CA ILE A 47 2.59 6.81 6.51
C ILE A 47 2.61 7.35 5.08
N LEU A 48 2.18 6.54 4.11
CA LEU A 48 2.04 6.96 2.71
C LEU A 48 1.08 8.15 2.55
N GLU A 49 -0.12 8.05 3.13
CA GLU A 49 -1.13 9.11 3.10
C GLU A 49 -0.61 10.42 3.71
N LYS A 50 0.08 10.35 4.85
CA LYS A 50 0.71 11.53 5.46
C LYS A 50 1.82 12.10 4.58
N GLY A 51 2.64 11.25 3.95
CA GLY A 51 3.67 11.69 3.02
C GLY A 51 3.09 12.41 1.79
N VAL A 52 2.01 11.86 1.21
CA VAL A 52 1.27 12.49 0.11
C VAL A 52 0.66 13.81 0.56
N PHE A 53 0.09 13.88 1.76
CA PHE A 53 -0.50 15.11 2.28
C PHE A 53 0.55 16.22 2.44
N VAL A 54 1.74 15.89 2.96
CA VAL A 54 2.85 16.84 3.08
C VAL A 54 3.30 17.31 1.69
N TYR A 55 3.45 16.40 0.72
CA TYR A 55 3.81 16.76 -0.65
C TYR A 55 2.80 17.74 -1.26
N VAL A 56 1.51 17.38 -1.25
CA VAL A 56 0.44 18.19 -1.84
C VAL A 56 0.30 19.52 -1.10
N GLY A 57 0.36 19.51 0.23
CA GLY A 57 0.27 20.72 1.06
C GLY A 57 1.43 21.68 0.80
N ALA A 58 2.67 21.19 0.80
CA ALA A 58 3.85 22.01 0.52
C ALA A 58 3.81 22.59 -0.90
N PHE A 59 3.43 21.78 -1.88
CA PHE A 59 3.33 22.21 -3.27
C PHE A 59 2.23 23.26 -3.47
N THR A 60 1.06 23.04 -2.87
CA THR A 60 -0.07 23.97 -2.92
C THR A 60 0.31 25.31 -2.29
N LEU A 61 0.93 25.28 -1.10
CA LEU A 61 1.33 26.47 -0.38
C LEU A 61 2.40 27.26 -1.14
N ALA A 62 3.41 26.58 -1.69
CA ALA A 62 4.43 27.22 -2.54
C ALA A 62 3.84 27.84 -3.80
N PHE A 63 2.88 27.16 -4.44
CA PHE A 63 2.17 27.67 -5.61
C PHE A 63 1.37 28.93 -5.27
N PHE A 64 0.60 28.93 -4.18
CA PHE A 64 -0.16 30.11 -3.75
C PHE A 64 0.75 31.30 -3.39
N ILE A 65 1.87 31.06 -2.72
CA ILE A 65 2.83 32.13 -2.40
C ILE A 65 3.43 32.69 -3.70
N LYS A 66 3.87 31.84 -4.61
CA LYS A 66 4.46 32.27 -5.89
C LYS A 66 3.46 33.03 -6.77
N PHE A 67 2.19 32.61 -6.77
CA PHE A 67 1.13 33.27 -7.53
C PHE A 67 0.72 34.62 -6.92
N SER A 68 0.59 34.68 -5.59
CA SER A 68 0.20 35.93 -4.90
C SER A 68 1.32 36.96 -4.86
N ASN A 69 2.58 36.53 -4.81
CA ASN A 69 3.75 37.40 -4.77
C ASN A 69 4.94 36.72 -5.45
N ALA A 70 5.12 37.01 -6.74
CA ALA A 70 6.12 36.36 -7.58
C ALA A 70 7.58 36.54 -7.08
N ASP A 71 7.88 37.61 -6.37
CA ASP A 71 9.24 37.96 -5.94
C ASP A 71 9.64 37.37 -4.58
N ILE A 72 8.69 36.83 -3.80
CA ILE A 72 8.97 36.30 -2.44
C ILE A 72 9.73 34.97 -2.51
N LEU A 73 9.46 34.15 -3.52
CA LEU A 73 10.05 32.82 -3.67
C LEU A 73 10.95 32.76 -4.91
N PRO A 74 12.28 32.64 -4.72
CA PRO A 74 13.21 32.33 -5.79
C PRO A 74 12.84 30.99 -6.44
N GLU A 75 12.96 30.91 -7.77
CA GLU A 75 12.65 29.70 -8.55
C GLU A 75 13.46 28.49 -8.07
N VAL A 76 14.73 28.71 -7.70
CA VAL A 76 15.60 27.69 -7.13
C VAL A 76 14.99 27.05 -5.87
N LEU A 77 14.35 27.86 -5.03
CA LEU A 77 13.74 27.39 -3.78
C LEU A 77 12.50 26.53 -4.05
N VAL A 78 11.69 26.92 -5.05
CA VAL A 78 10.53 26.14 -5.49
C VAL A 78 10.99 24.78 -6.04
N ASN A 79 12.00 24.77 -6.91
CA ASN A 79 12.55 23.53 -7.48
C ASN A 79 13.10 22.58 -6.41
N LEU A 80 13.79 23.13 -5.39
CA LEU A 80 14.24 22.33 -4.24
C LEU A 80 13.07 21.76 -3.43
N LEU A 81 11.98 22.51 -3.26
CA LEU A 81 10.79 22.05 -2.57
C LEU A 81 10.12 20.89 -3.31
N VAL A 82 10.03 20.98 -4.64
CA VAL A 82 9.51 19.90 -5.50
C VAL A 82 10.38 18.66 -5.36
N LEU A 83 11.70 18.82 -5.45
CA LEU A 83 12.64 17.70 -5.32
C LEU A 83 12.54 17.02 -3.96
N ALA A 84 12.53 17.80 -2.87
CA ALA A 84 12.36 17.29 -1.51
C ALA A 84 11.02 16.54 -1.36
N GLY A 85 9.96 17.08 -1.96
CA GLY A 85 8.65 16.44 -2.02
C GLY A 85 8.66 15.07 -2.70
N ILE A 86 9.34 14.96 -3.85
CA ILE A 86 9.51 13.68 -4.57
C ILE A 86 10.29 12.68 -3.71
N ILE A 87 11.35 13.11 -3.02
CA ILE A 87 12.12 12.25 -2.12
C ILE A 87 11.24 11.71 -0.99
N ILE A 88 10.41 12.56 -0.37
CA ILE A 88 9.46 12.15 0.67
C ILE A 88 8.49 11.10 0.13
N LEU A 89 7.95 11.29 -1.07
CA LEU A 89 7.06 10.30 -1.71
C LEU A 89 7.76 8.96 -1.94
N ILE A 90 9.00 8.96 -2.43
CA ILE A 90 9.76 7.73 -2.63
C ILE A 90 9.96 7.01 -1.29
N VAL A 91 10.36 7.75 -0.25
CA VAL A 91 10.59 7.19 1.09
C VAL A 91 9.31 6.62 1.69
N THR A 92 8.14 7.21 1.43
CA THR A 92 6.86 6.75 1.99
C THR A 92 6.20 5.62 1.19
N VAL A 93 6.47 5.51 -0.12
CA VAL A 93 5.96 4.41 -0.96
C VAL A 93 6.62 3.08 -0.62
N ILE A 94 7.94 3.07 -0.36
CA ILE A 94 8.71 1.85 -0.07
C ILE A 94 8.12 1.00 1.07
N PRO A 95 7.82 1.55 2.27
CA PRO A 95 7.28 0.75 3.36
C PRO A 95 5.89 0.19 3.04
N TYR A 96 5.03 0.96 2.34
CA TYR A 96 3.71 0.47 1.93
C TYR A 96 3.82 -0.70 0.95
N ALA A 97 4.64 -0.57 -0.09
CA ALA A 97 4.84 -1.64 -1.08
C ALA A 97 5.42 -2.91 -0.44
N ARG A 98 6.34 -2.77 0.52
CA ARG A 98 6.91 -3.89 1.27
C ARG A 98 5.86 -4.61 2.12
N GLU A 99 5.05 -3.88 2.89
CA GLU A 99 4.04 -4.50 3.75
C GLU A 99 2.87 -5.08 2.94
N ALA A 100 2.49 -4.46 1.82
CA ALA A 100 1.50 -5.03 0.91
C ALA A 100 1.97 -6.37 0.32
N LYS A 101 3.22 -6.44 -0.16
CA LYS A 101 3.79 -7.69 -0.67
C LYS A 101 3.88 -8.78 0.42
N LYS A 102 4.23 -8.41 1.65
CA LYS A 102 4.24 -9.35 2.78
C LYS A 102 2.84 -9.87 3.13
N GLU A 103 1.82 -9.01 3.04
CA GLU A 103 0.43 -9.44 3.25
C GLU A 103 0.01 -10.45 2.16
N GLU A 104 0.33 -10.18 0.89
CA GLU A 104 0.08 -11.12 -0.21
C GLU A 104 0.77 -12.46 0.02
N THR A 105 2.08 -12.46 0.31
CA THR A 105 2.82 -13.70 0.59
C THR A 105 2.28 -14.41 1.83
N SER A 106 1.89 -13.69 2.89
CA SER A 106 1.31 -14.33 4.08
C SER A 106 -0.04 -14.98 3.79
N ILE A 107 -0.81 -14.47 2.83
CA ILE A 107 -2.07 -15.09 2.40
C ILE A 107 -1.77 -16.34 1.56
N GLU A 108 -0.80 -16.26 0.66
CA GLU A 108 -0.35 -17.42 -0.14
C GLU A 108 0.17 -18.55 0.76
N ASP A 109 1.03 -18.26 1.73
CA ASP A 109 1.56 -19.25 2.69
C ASP A 109 0.44 -19.93 3.49
N ILE A 110 -0.57 -19.16 3.92
CA ILE A 110 -1.74 -19.71 4.62
C ILE A 110 -2.53 -20.62 3.70
N LEU A 111 -2.78 -20.21 2.45
CA LEU A 111 -3.52 -21.03 1.48
C LEU A 111 -2.79 -22.33 1.18
N GLU A 112 -1.47 -22.29 0.96
CA GLU A 112 -0.65 -23.48 0.69
C GLU A 112 -0.66 -24.45 1.88
N ALA A 113 -0.48 -23.93 3.10
CA ALA A 113 -0.55 -24.75 4.33
C ALA A 113 -1.92 -25.42 4.54
N LEU A 114 -2.99 -24.84 4.01
CA LEU A 114 -4.34 -25.39 4.08
C LEU A 114 -4.67 -26.38 2.95
N VAL A 115 -3.96 -26.32 1.83
CA VAL A 115 -4.14 -27.22 0.67
C VAL A 115 -3.29 -28.48 0.83
N ASP A 116 -2.08 -28.37 1.37
CA ASP A 116 -1.11 -29.48 1.47
C ASP A 116 -1.29 -30.38 2.71
N ASN A 117 -2.20 -30.03 3.64
CA ASN A 117 -2.55 -30.87 4.81
C ASN A 117 -3.99 -31.38 4.77
#